data_AF-A0A2Z4GNH3-F1
#
_entry.id   AF-A0A2Z4GNH3-F1
#
_cell.length_a   1.000
_cell.length_b   1.000
_cell.length_c   1.000
_cell.angle_alpha   90.00
_cell.angle_beta   90.00
_cell.angle_gamma   90.00
#
_symmetry.space_group_name_H-M   'P 1'
#
loop_
_entity.id
_entity.type
_entity.pdbx_description
1 polymer ?
#
loop_
_entity_poly.entity_id
_entity_poly.type
_entity_poly.pdbx_seq_one_letter_code
_entity_poly.pdbx_strand_id
1 'polypeptide(L)'
;ENRGKAFGLIGSIVAMGEGVGPSIGGLIAEYIHWSYLLLLPIVTIITVPFLAKLLKQEDVIKGSFDTVGIIFMSVGIVFFMMFTTSYRISFLIVSIIFFLIFVKHIRKVSNPFVNPALGRNISFMIGIICGGLIFGTVAGFISMVPYMMKDVYQLSTVAIGSGIIFPGAMSVIIFGYIGGFLVDKKGSLFVLTIGVAFLSISFLVAALFIETTPWLMTIILIFVFGGLSFTKTVISTIVSSSLEQKEAG
;
A
#
# COMPACT_ATOMS: atom_id res chain seq x y z
N GLU A 1 -4.20 26.62 -4.26
CA GLU A 1 -2.72 26.60 -4.22
C GLU A 1 -2.09 25.81 -3.05
N ASN A 2 -2.56 25.89 -1.80
CA ASN A 2 -1.91 25.18 -0.67
C ASN A 2 -2.22 23.68 -0.49
N ARG A 3 -3.17 23.11 -1.24
CA ARG A 3 -3.53 21.67 -1.12
C ARG A 3 -2.36 20.75 -1.50
N GLY A 4 -1.66 21.03 -2.60
CA GLY A 4 -0.50 20.21 -3.03
C GLY A 4 0.65 20.20 -2.02
N LYS A 5 0.96 21.37 -1.41
CA LYS A 5 1.96 21.46 -0.33
C LYS A 5 1.54 20.70 0.93
N ALA A 6 0.26 20.77 1.30
CA ALA A 6 -0.27 20.03 2.44
C ALA A 6 -0.24 18.51 2.20
N PHE A 7 -0.70 18.03 1.03
CA PHE A 7 -0.62 16.62 0.66
C PHE A 7 0.82 16.13 0.54
N GLY A 8 1.73 16.96 0.04
CA GLY A 8 3.17 16.67 0.02
C GLY A 8 3.74 16.49 1.43
N LEU A 9 3.43 17.40 2.36
CA LEU A 9 3.87 17.31 3.76
C LEU A 9 3.31 16.06 4.45
N ILE A 10 2.02 15.77 4.27
CA ILE A 10 1.38 14.57 4.81
C ILE A 10 2.06 13.32 4.25
N GLY A 11 2.26 13.25 2.93
CA GLY A 11 2.93 12.13 2.28
C GLY A 11 4.37 11.93 2.79
N SER A 12 5.13 13.01 3.01
CA SER A 12 6.47 12.95 3.58
C SER A 12 6.48 12.44 5.02
N ILE A 13 5.54 12.89 5.87
CA ILE A 13 5.41 12.41 7.26
C ILE A 13 5.06 10.91 7.28
N VAL A 14 4.14 10.47 6.41
CA VAL A 14 3.77 9.06 6.27
C VAL A 14 4.97 8.23 5.83
N ALA A 15 5.69 8.63 4.79
CA ALA A 15 6.88 7.93 4.32
C ALA A 15 8.00 7.88 5.37
N MET A 16 8.19 8.96 6.12
CA MET A 16 9.12 8.99 7.25
C MET A 16 8.70 7.99 8.33
N GLY A 17 7.41 7.92 8.67
CA GLY A 17 6.86 6.93 9.60
C GLY A 17 7.05 5.49 9.13
N GLU A 18 6.74 5.20 7.86
CA GLU A 18 6.93 3.88 7.25
C GLU A 18 8.39 3.43 7.31
N GLY A 19 9.35 4.34 7.13
CA GLY A 19 10.75 3.96 7.17
C GLY A 19 11.38 3.96 8.55
N VAL A 20 11.03 4.89 9.45
CA VAL A 20 11.53 4.88 10.83
C VAL A 20 10.89 3.76 11.67
N GLY A 21 9.66 3.36 11.32
CA GLY A 21 8.88 2.33 12.02
C GLY A 21 9.64 1.02 12.26
N PRO A 22 10.20 0.35 11.23
CA PRO A 22 10.97 -0.88 11.39
C PRO A 22 12.20 -0.75 12.29
N SER A 23 12.89 0.39 12.26
CA SER A 23 14.04 0.64 13.15
C SER A 23 13.63 0.75 14.61
N ILE A 24 12.66 1.60 14.91
CA ILE A 24 12.15 1.76 16.28
C ILE A 24 11.49 0.46 16.75
N GLY A 25 10.75 -0.18 15.85
CA GLY A 25 10.10 -1.48 16.06
C GLY A 25 11.09 -2.57 16.46
N GLY A 26 12.19 -2.69 15.71
CA GLY A 26 13.26 -3.65 15.99
C GLY A 26 13.96 -3.38 17.33
N LEU A 27 14.25 -2.11 17.65
CA LEU A 27 14.85 -1.73 18.93
C LEU A 27 13.97 -2.07 20.13
N ILE A 28 12.69 -1.72 20.08
CA ILE A 28 11.75 -1.99 21.18
C ILE A 28 11.51 -3.49 21.34
N ALA A 29 11.36 -4.21 20.22
CA ALA A 29 11.12 -5.65 20.24
C ALA A 29 12.30 -6.44 20.81
N GLU A 30 13.54 -5.99 20.56
CA GLU A 30 14.75 -6.66 21.05
C GLU A 30 15.08 -6.34 22.51
N TYR A 31 15.10 -5.05 22.89
CA TYR A 31 15.64 -4.62 24.18
C TYR A 31 14.61 -4.48 25.29
N ILE A 32 13.32 -4.36 24.96
CA ILE A 32 12.25 -4.15 25.93
C ILE A 32 11.31 -5.34 25.91
N HIS A 33 10.29 -5.27 25.05
CA HIS A 33 9.33 -6.31 24.75
C HIS A 33 8.42 -5.78 23.64
N TRP A 34 8.04 -6.63 22.68
CA TRP A 34 7.21 -6.23 21.54
C TRP A 34 5.86 -5.60 21.95
N SER A 35 5.32 -5.92 23.13
CA SER A 35 4.05 -5.36 23.61
C SER A 35 4.09 -3.85 23.80
N TYR A 36 5.26 -3.25 23.99
CA TYR A 36 5.40 -1.79 24.12
C TYR A 36 5.13 -1.06 22.80
N LEU A 37 5.20 -1.76 21.65
CA LEU A 37 4.76 -1.23 20.36
C LEU A 37 3.27 -0.87 20.37
N LEU A 38 2.47 -1.53 21.22
CA LEU A 38 1.05 -1.23 21.39
C LEU A 38 0.79 0.11 22.10
N LEU A 39 1.82 0.71 22.73
CA LEU A 39 1.72 2.05 23.30
C LEU A 39 1.81 3.14 22.23
N LEU A 40 2.47 2.89 21.09
CA LEU A 40 2.64 3.89 20.03
C LEU A 40 1.29 4.41 19.49
N PRO A 41 0.28 3.55 19.19
CA PRO A 41 -1.06 4.03 18.85
C PRO A 41 -1.76 4.78 19.98
N ILE A 42 -1.49 4.46 21.26
CA ILE A 42 -2.12 5.17 22.38
C ILE A 42 -1.67 6.64 22.42
N VAL A 43 -0.41 6.92 22.05
CA VAL A 43 0.10 8.30 21.95
C VAL A 43 -0.68 9.11 20.91
N THR A 44 -1.21 8.49 19.84
CA THR A 44 -2.00 9.22 18.84
C THR A 44 -3.37 9.65 19.39
N ILE A 45 -3.94 8.95 20.37
CA ILE A 45 -5.18 9.37 21.06
C ILE A 45 -5.02 10.74 21.70
N ILE A 46 -3.83 11.06 22.22
CA ILE A 46 -3.52 12.35 22.85
C ILE A 46 -3.67 13.51 21.86
N THR A 47 -3.50 13.25 20.55
CA THR A 47 -3.65 14.26 19.49
C THR A 47 -5.10 14.57 19.14
N VAL A 48 -6.05 13.68 19.45
CA VAL A 48 -7.49 13.83 19.15
C VAL A 48 -8.08 15.13 19.69
N PRO A 49 -7.91 15.53 20.97
CA PRO A 49 -8.46 16.78 21.48
C PRO A 49 -7.88 18.03 20.80
N PHE A 50 -6.63 17.98 20.33
CA PHE A 50 -6.02 19.07 19.58
C PHE A 50 -6.59 19.17 18.17
N LEU A 51 -6.75 18.03 17.48
CA LEU A 51 -7.38 17.96 16.17
C LEU A 51 -8.85 18.40 16.23
N ALA A 52 -9.60 17.97 17.25
CA ALA A 52 -10.99 18.34 17.46
C ALA A 52 -11.18 19.86 17.64
N LYS A 53 -10.22 20.55 18.27
CA LYS A 53 -10.24 22.02 18.38
C LYS A 53 -9.88 22.74 17.07
N LEU A 54 -9.13 22.10 16.19
CA LEU A 54 -8.64 22.68 14.93
C LEU A 54 -9.61 22.47 13.77
N LEU A 55 -10.42 21.40 13.83
CA LEU A 55 -11.45 21.08 12.84
C LEU A 55 -12.57 22.13 12.90
N LYS A 56 -12.81 22.82 11.79
CA LYS A 56 -14.01 23.63 11.62
C LYS A 56 -15.21 22.70 11.43
N GLN A 57 -16.36 23.06 11.99
CA GLN A 57 -17.60 22.38 11.66
C GLN A 57 -17.90 22.61 10.18
N GLU A 58 -17.76 21.56 9.37
CA GLU A 58 -18.18 21.57 7.97
C GLU A 58 -19.68 21.26 7.90
N ASP A 59 -20.37 21.90 6.96
CA ASP A 59 -21.77 21.60 6.69
C ASP A 59 -21.89 20.14 6.24
N VAL A 60 -22.77 19.39 6.91
CA VAL A 60 -23.03 17.99 6.56
C VAL A 60 -23.73 17.98 5.19
N ILE A 61 -22.96 17.71 4.14
CA ILE A 61 -23.50 17.47 2.80
C ILE A 61 -24.27 16.15 2.88
N LYS A 62 -25.61 16.22 2.84
CA LYS A 62 -26.49 15.05 2.78
C LYS A 62 -26.37 14.37 1.43
N GLY A 63 -25.35 13.53 1.26
CA GLY A 63 -25.27 12.55 0.18
C GLY A 63 -25.95 11.24 0.57
N SER A 64 -26.58 10.55 -0.39
CA SER A 64 -27.01 9.16 -0.19
C SER A 64 -25.79 8.25 -0.27
N PHE A 65 -25.46 7.56 0.83
CA PHE A 65 -24.30 6.68 0.92
C PHE A 65 -24.72 5.23 0.65
N ASP A 66 -24.08 4.56 -0.30
CA ASP A 66 -24.36 3.16 -0.67
C ASP A 66 -23.79 2.17 0.36
N THR A 67 -24.40 2.18 1.55
CA THR A 67 -24.02 1.33 2.68
C THR A 67 -24.18 -0.15 2.34
N VAL A 68 -25.21 -0.49 1.55
CA VAL A 68 -25.49 -1.87 1.14
C VAL A 68 -24.41 -2.40 0.19
N GLY A 69 -23.99 -1.60 -0.79
CA GLY A 69 -22.89 -1.94 -1.68
C GLY A 69 -21.58 -2.14 -0.92
N ILE A 70 -21.29 -1.28 0.06
CA ILE A 70 -20.12 -1.40 0.92
C ILE A 70 -20.15 -2.72 1.70
N ILE A 71 -21.27 -3.07 2.32
CA ILE A 71 -21.39 -4.33 3.06
C ILE A 71 -21.12 -5.52 2.13
N PHE A 72 -21.71 -5.56 0.93
CA PHE A 72 -21.47 -6.66 -0.01
C PHE A 72 -20.00 -6.76 -0.44
N MET A 73 -19.35 -5.63 -0.72
CA MET A 73 -17.93 -5.58 -1.05
C MET A 73 -17.05 -6.02 0.13
N SER A 74 -17.32 -5.52 1.33
CA SER A 74 -16.59 -5.87 2.55
C SER A 74 -16.68 -7.35 2.87
N VAL A 75 -17.89 -7.93 2.80
CA VAL A 75 -18.08 -9.37 3.00
C VAL A 75 -17.32 -10.17 1.92
N GLY A 76 -17.39 -9.76 0.65
CA GLY A 76 -16.63 -10.38 -0.43
C GLY A 76 -15.11 -10.40 -0.17
N ILE A 77 -14.56 -9.29 0.33
CA ILE A 77 -13.13 -9.14 0.68
C ILE A 77 -12.76 -10.01 1.89
N VAL A 78 -13.55 -9.98 2.97
CA VAL A 78 -13.28 -10.75 4.19
C VAL A 78 -13.26 -12.25 3.89
N PHE A 79 -14.25 -12.75 3.14
CA PHE A 79 -14.28 -14.17 2.78
C PHE A 79 -13.16 -14.57 1.82
N PHE A 80 -12.75 -13.67 0.91
CA PHE A 80 -11.57 -13.90 0.08
C PHE A 80 -10.30 -14.02 0.92
N MET A 81 -10.12 -13.13 1.91
CA MET A 81 -9.00 -13.19 2.86
C MET A 81 -9.02 -14.45 3.73
N MET A 82 -10.21 -14.90 4.18
CA MET A 82 -10.34 -16.16 4.89
C MET A 82 -9.96 -17.36 4.01
N PHE A 83 -10.28 -17.33 2.71
CA PHE A 83 -9.82 -18.32 1.76
C PHE A 83 -8.29 -18.32 1.61
N THR A 84 -7.65 -17.17 1.44
CA THR A 84 -6.17 -17.12 1.30
C THR A 84 -5.43 -17.58 2.55
N THR A 85 -6.07 -17.52 3.72
CA THR A 85 -5.49 -17.97 5.00
C THR A 85 -5.74 -19.46 5.27
N SER A 86 -6.95 -19.95 5.01
CA SER A 86 -7.37 -21.31 5.41
C SER A 86 -7.51 -22.30 4.25
N TYR A 87 -7.38 -21.83 3.01
CA TYR A 87 -7.55 -22.58 1.76
C TYR A 87 -8.88 -23.36 1.64
N ARG A 88 -9.90 -22.99 2.43
CA ARG A 88 -11.23 -23.61 2.37
C ARG A 88 -12.03 -23.05 1.19
N ILE A 89 -12.35 -23.90 0.23
CA ILE A 89 -13.10 -23.55 -0.98
C ILE A 89 -14.47 -22.94 -0.66
N SER A 90 -15.10 -23.33 0.46
CA SER A 90 -16.36 -22.71 0.90
C SER A 90 -16.28 -21.21 1.06
N PHE A 91 -15.16 -20.68 1.58
CA PHE A 91 -14.97 -19.23 1.70
C PHE A 91 -14.79 -18.55 0.34
N LEU A 92 -14.12 -19.21 -0.61
CA LEU A 92 -14.00 -18.71 -1.98
C LEU A 92 -15.37 -18.61 -2.66
N ILE A 93 -16.22 -19.63 -2.49
CA ILE A 93 -17.58 -19.63 -3.05
C ILE A 93 -18.38 -18.46 -2.48
N VAL A 94 -18.36 -18.25 -1.17
CA VAL A 94 -19.06 -17.12 -0.53
C VAL A 94 -18.53 -15.79 -1.03
N SER A 95 -17.22 -15.62 -1.14
CA SER A 95 -16.61 -14.40 -1.69
C SER A 95 -17.08 -14.09 -3.12
N ILE A 96 -17.05 -15.09 -4.01
CA ILE A 96 -17.51 -14.94 -5.40
C ILE A 96 -18.99 -14.55 -5.44
N ILE A 97 -19.84 -15.20 -4.65
CA ILE A 97 -21.27 -14.88 -4.58
C ILE A 97 -21.47 -13.42 -4.16
N PHE A 98 -20.80 -12.96 -3.11
CA PHE A 98 -20.96 -11.58 -2.63
C PHE A 98 -20.39 -10.54 -3.61
N PHE A 99 -19.29 -10.83 -4.32
CA PHE A 99 -18.81 -9.96 -5.39
C PHE A 99 -19.79 -9.88 -6.56
N LEU A 100 -20.42 -11.00 -6.95
CA LEU A 100 -21.45 -10.99 -8.00
C LEU A 100 -22.69 -10.19 -7.58
N ILE A 101 -23.12 -10.34 -6.31
CA ILE A 101 -24.21 -9.54 -5.73
C ILE A 101 -23.85 -8.06 -5.73
N PHE A 102 -22.64 -7.71 -5.29
CA PHE A 102 -22.11 -6.34 -5.31
C PHE A 102 -22.15 -5.74 -6.72
N VAL A 103 -21.62 -6.45 -7.73
CA VAL A 103 -21.62 -5.98 -9.12
C VAL A 103 -23.03 -5.78 -9.66
N LYS A 104 -23.98 -6.66 -9.29
CA LYS A 104 -25.39 -6.52 -9.66
C LYS A 104 -26.06 -5.33 -8.96
N HIS A 105 -25.68 -5.06 -7.72
CA HIS A 105 -26.20 -3.96 -6.89
C HIS A 105 -25.75 -2.59 -7.39
N ILE A 106 -24.44 -2.39 -7.60
CA ILE A 106 -23.89 -1.09 -8.06
C ILE A 106 -24.38 -0.67 -9.45
N ARG A 107 -24.84 -1.64 -10.26
CA ARG A 107 -25.45 -1.36 -11.58
C ARG A 107 -26.90 -0.89 -11.50
N LYS A 108 -27.57 -1.04 -10.35
CA LYS A 108 -28.99 -0.71 -10.15
C LYS A 108 -29.22 0.52 -9.29
N VAL A 109 -28.29 0.83 -8.38
CA VAL A 109 -28.42 1.96 -7.45
C VAL A 109 -28.09 3.28 -8.15
N SER A 110 -28.81 4.35 -7.79
CA SER A 110 -28.67 5.69 -8.37
C SER A 110 -27.35 6.36 -7.99
N ASN A 111 -26.89 6.19 -6.75
CA ASN A 111 -25.63 6.71 -6.23
C ASN A 111 -24.76 5.55 -5.71
N PRO A 112 -24.13 4.76 -6.60
CA PRO A 112 -23.37 3.59 -6.20
C PRO A 112 -22.04 3.97 -5.52
N PHE A 113 -21.57 3.14 -4.60
CA PHE A 113 -20.28 3.34 -3.92
C PHE A 113 -19.10 3.35 -4.92
N VAL A 114 -19.17 2.50 -5.95
CA VAL A 114 -18.19 2.45 -7.05
C VAL A 114 -18.93 2.66 -8.35
N ASN A 115 -18.48 3.64 -9.15
CA ASN A 115 -19.07 3.92 -10.46
C ASN A 115 -18.89 2.70 -11.40
N PRO A 116 -19.97 2.03 -11.83
CA PRO A 116 -19.88 0.84 -12.67
C PRO A 116 -19.32 1.13 -14.08
N ALA A 117 -19.29 2.40 -14.51
CA ALA A 117 -18.68 2.80 -15.77
C ALA A 117 -17.16 2.58 -15.78
N LEU A 118 -16.50 2.71 -14.62
CA LEU A 118 -15.06 2.47 -14.47
C LEU A 118 -14.69 1.03 -14.83
N GLY A 119 -15.54 0.06 -14.49
CA GLY A 119 -15.32 -1.35 -14.82
C GLY A 119 -15.44 -1.67 -16.32
N ARG A 120 -15.99 -0.76 -17.14
CA ARG A 120 -16.02 -0.89 -18.60
C ARG A 120 -14.78 -0.28 -19.26
N ASN A 121 -14.05 0.58 -18.55
CA ASN A 121 -12.81 1.14 -19.05
C ASN A 121 -11.70 0.09 -18.94
N ILE A 122 -11.34 -0.50 -20.08
CA ILE A 122 -10.32 -1.56 -20.17
C ILE A 122 -8.99 -1.08 -19.59
N SER A 123 -8.57 0.15 -19.90
CA SER A 123 -7.31 0.72 -19.39
C SER A 123 -7.33 0.85 -17.88
N PHE A 124 -8.46 1.26 -17.30
CA PHE A 124 -8.64 1.32 -15.85
C PHE A 124 -8.58 -0.07 -15.20
N MET A 125 -9.29 -1.05 -15.78
CA MET A 125 -9.29 -2.43 -15.28
C MET A 125 -7.90 -3.08 -15.34
N ILE A 126 -7.17 -2.88 -16.44
CA ILE A 126 -5.77 -3.34 -16.56
C ILE A 126 -4.92 -2.66 -15.48
N GLY A 127 -5.06 -1.34 -15.29
CA GLY A 127 -4.34 -0.60 -14.25
C GLY A 127 -4.61 -1.15 -12.84
N ILE A 128 -5.87 -1.43 -12.50
CA ILE A 128 -6.23 -2.04 -11.21
C ILE A 128 -5.62 -3.42 -11.05
N ILE A 129 -5.73 -4.30 -12.06
CA ILE A 129 -5.23 -5.68 -11.96
C ILE A 129 -3.71 -5.68 -11.85
N CYS A 130 -3.02 -4.94 -12.73
CA CYS A 130 -1.56 -4.82 -12.68
C CYS A 130 -1.09 -4.20 -11.37
N GLY A 131 -1.74 -3.12 -10.91
CA GLY A 131 -1.46 -2.51 -9.62
C GLY A 131 -1.66 -3.51 -8.48
N GLY A 132 -2.81 -4.16 -8.40
CA GLY A 132 -3.12 -5.15 -7.39
C GLY A 132 -2.12 -6.31 -7.34
N LEU A 133 -1.70 -6.83 -8.49
CA LEU A 133 -0.68 -7.88 -8.59
C LEU A 133 0.69 -7.40 -8.09
N ILE A 134 1.13 -6.21 -8.52
CA ILE A 134 2.42 -5.64 -8.10
C ILE A 134 2.42 -5.40 -6.59
N PHE A 135 1.40 -4.71 -6.08
CA PHE A 135 1.27 -4.42 -4.65
C PHE A 135 1.16 -5.69 -3.81
N GLY A 136 0.34 -6.65 -4.23
CA GLY A 136 0.18 -7.93 -3.54
C GLY A 136 1.48 -8.73 -3.47
N THR A 137 2.21 -8.80 -4.59
CA THR A 137 3.50 -9.49 -4.66
C THR A 137 4.55 -8.83 -3.76
N VAL A 138 4.66 -7.50 -3.82
CA VAL A 138 5.61 -6.74 -2.99
C VAL A 138 5.27 -6.85 -1.51
N ALA A 139 3.99 -6.75 -1.15
CA ALA A 139 3.54 -6.91 0.24
C ALA A 139 3.84 -8.32 0.77
N GLY A 140 3.55 -9.36 -0.02
CA GLY A 140 3.90 -10.74 0.31
C GLY A 140 5.40 -10.93 0.51
N PHE A 141 6.21 -10.43 -0.41
CA PHE A 141 7.68 -10.50 -0.31
C PHE A 141 8.20 -9.80 0.94
N ILE A 142 7.83 -8.53 1.18
CA ILE A 142 8.28 -7.76 2.34
C ILE A 142 7.84 -8.44 3.64
N SER A 143 6.65 -9.05 3.69
CA SER A 143 6.17 -9.77 4.87
C SER A 143 7.00 -11.02 5.21
N MET A 144 7.60 -11.66 4.20
CA MET A 144 8.44 -12.85 4.37
C MET A 144 9.88 -12.51 4.80
N VAL A 145 10.38 -11.31 4.48
CA VAL A 145 11.77 -10.93 4.78
C VAL A 145 12.13 -11.07 6.28
N PRO A 146 11.34 -10.57 7.24
CA PRO A 146 11.66 -10.72 8.67
C PRO A 146 11.77 -12.18 9.11
N TYR A 147 10.85 -13.04 8.64
CA TYR A 147 10.87 -14.48 8.96
C TYR A 147 12.13 -15.12 8.41
N MET A 148 12.46 -14.85 7.14
CA MET A 148 13.65 -15.43 6.53
C MET A 148 14.94 -14.95 7.21
N MET A 149 15.05 -13.66 7.52
CA MET A 149 16.23 -13.11 8.20
C MET A 149 16.38 -13.62 9.63
N LYS A 150 15.27 -13.88 10.32
CA LYS A 150 15.26 -14.39 11.69
C LYS A 150 15.49 -15.90 11.73
N ASP A 151 14.71 -16.68 11.00
CA ASP A 151 14.70 -18.14 11.13
C ASP A 151 15.83 -18.82 10.34
N VAL A 152 16.22 -18.27 9.19
CA VAL A 152 17.30 -18.83 8.36
C VAL A 152 18.65 -18.22 8.75
N TYR A 153 18.71 -16.89 8.82
CA TYR A 153 19.97 -16.17 9.06
C TYR A 153 20.25 -15.87 10.54
N GLN A 154 19.33 -16.20 11.45
CA GLN A 154 19.50 -16.05 12.91
C GLN A 154 19.92 -14.63 13.31
N LEU A 155 19.46 -13.62 12.56
CA LEU A 155 19.74 -12.22 12.86
C LEU A 155 18.86 -11.70 13.99
N SER A 156 19.41 -10.79 14.80
CA SER A 156 18.65 -10.08 15.83
C SER A 156 17.57 -9.18 15.21
N THR A 157 16.51 -8.90 15.97
CA THR A 157 15.39 -8.09 15.48
C THR A 157 15.82 -6.67 15.14
N VAL A 158 16.82 -6.14 15.86
CA VAL A 158 17.45 -4.85 15.55
C VAL A 158 18.15 -4.88 14.20
N ALA A 159 18.99 -5.89 13.94
CA ALA A 159 19.72 -5.99 12.68
C ALA A 159 18.75 -6.06 11.48
N ILE A 160 17.63 -6.77 11.62
CA ILE A 160 16.58 -6.84 10.60
C ILE A 160 15.91 -5.48 10.42
N GLY A 161 15.44 -4.86 11.52
CA GLY A 161 14.72 -3.59 11.49
C GLY A 161 15.58 -2.44 10.95
N SER A 162 16.75 -2.21 11.54
CA SER A 162 17.61 -1.07 11.23
C SER A 162 18.60 -1.32 10.08
N GLY A 163 19.08 -2.55 9.91
CA GLY A 163 20.10 -2.88 8.92
C GLY A 163 19.54 -3.30 7.56
N ILE A 164 18.35 -3.91 7.55
CA ILE A 164 17.78 -4.52 6.34
C ILE A 164 16.57 -3.75 5.84
N ILE A 165 15.56 -3.55 6.69
CA ILE A 165 14.29 -2.94 6.27
C ILE A 165 14.41 -1.41 6.17
N PHE A 166 15.03 -0.76 7.16
CA PHE A 166 15.13 0.70 7.22
C PHE A 166 15.78 1.35 5.99
N PRO A 167 16.92 0.86 5.46
CA PRO A 167 17.50 1.45 4.24
C PRO A 167 16.57 1.35 3.03
N GLY A 168 15.87 0.22 2.91
CA GLY A 168 14.87 0.02 1.86
C GLY A 168 13.71 0.98 1.98
N ALA A 169 13.15 1.14 3.18
CA ALA A 169 12.01 2.02 3.39
C ALA A 169 12.38 3.52 3.22
N MET A 170 13.59 3.92 3.60
CA MET A 170 14.12 5.26 3.33
C MET A 170 14.33 5.54 1.84
N SER A 171 14.63 4.50 1.04
CA SER A 171 14.82 4.66 -0.41
C SER A 171 13.55 5.18 -1.10
N VAL A 172 12.36 4.90 -0.55
CA VAL A 172 11.06 5.37 -1.08
C VAL A 172 11.04 6.90 -1.21
N ILE A 173 11.68 7.64 -0.30
CA ILE A 173 11.71 9.11 -0.37
C ILE A 173 12.47 9.56 -1.63
N ILE A 174 13.63 8.98 -1.85
CA ILE A 174 14.50 9.30 -3.00
C ILE A 174 13.83 8.88 -4.30
N PHE A 175 13.35 7.64 -4.38
CA PHE A 175 12.69 7.12 -5.56
C PHE A 175 11.33 7.78 -5.82
N GLY A 176 10.61 8.22 -4.79
CA GLY A 176 9.38 9.00 -4.94
C GLY A 176 9.63 10.34 -5.63
N TYR A 177 10.66 11.07 -5.18
CA TYR A 177 11.07 12.33 -5.80
C TYR A 177 11.53 12.13 -7.25
N ILE A 178 12.42 11.15 -7.50
CA ILE A 178 12.88 10.80 -8.85
C ILE A 178 11.70 10.38 -9.73
N GLY A 179 10.76 9.62 -9.18
CA GLY A 179 9.59 9.11 -9.88
C GLY A 179 8.70 10.23 -10.37
N GLY A 180 8.36 11.20 -9.50
CA GLY A 180 7.58 12.38 -9.88
C GLY A 180 8.25 13.16 -11.00
N PHE A 181 9.54 13.48 -10.84
CA PHE A 181 10.31 14.18 -11.87
C PHE A 181 10.35 13.43 -13.21
N LEU A 182 10.51 12.11 -13.19
CA LEU A 182 10.55 11.29 -14.41
C LEU A 182 9.17 11.18 -15.07
N VAL A 183 8.07 11.16 -14.29
CA VAL A 183 6.71 11.17 -14.85
C VAL A 183 6.48 12.46 -15.62
N ASP A 184 6.83 13.61 -15.03
CA ASP A 184 6.65 14.92 -15.66
C ASP A 184 7.49 15.07 -16.92
N LYS A 185 8.71 14.52 -16.94
CA LYS A 185 9.65 14.69 -18.06
C LYS A 185 9.53 13.64 -19.16
N LYS A 186 9.23 12.39 -18.82
CA LYS A 186 9.28 11.22 -19.75
C LYS A 186 7.96 10.44 -19.83
N GLY A 187 6.96 10.82 -19.04
CA GLY A 187 5.63 10.22 -19.05
C GLY A 187 5.49 8.98 -18.16
N SER A 188 4.25 8.65 -17.83
CA SER A 188 3.88 7.61 -16.87
C SER A 188 4.30 6.19 -17.30
N LEU A 189 4.22 5.87 -18.60
CA LEU A 189 4.61 4.53 -19.11
C LEU A 189 6.10 4.25 -18.94
N PHE A 190 6.95 5.26 -19.12
CA PHE A 190 8.40 5.12 -18.94
C PHE A 190 8.73 4.79 -17.47
N VAL A 191 8.13 5.53 -16.54
CA VAL A 191 8.34 5.32 -15.09
C VAL A 191 7.79 3.97 -14.63
N LEU A 192 6.62 3.56 -15.13
CA LEU A 192 6.04 2.25 -14.84
C LEU A 192 6.97 1.12 -15.30
N THR A 193 7.55 1.25 -16.50
CA THR A 193 8.47 0.25 -17.05
C THR A 193 9.72 0.10 -16.19
N ILE A 194 10.30 1.21 -15.73
CA ILE A 194 11.44 1.18 -14.80
C ILE A 194 11.04 0.54 -13.47
N GLY A 195 9.88 0.90 -12.92
CA GLY A 195 9.40 0.33 -11.66
C GLY A 195 9.24 -1.19 -11.73
N VAL A 196 8.60 -1.69 -12.79
CA VAL A 196 8.42 -3.13 -13.03
C VAL A 196 9.76 -3.83 -13.30
N ALA A 197 10.69 -3.18 -14.00
CA ALA A 197 12.04 -3.72 -14.22
C ALA A 197 12.81 -3.85 -12.90
N PHE A 198 12.75 -2.84 -12.03
CA PHE A 198 13.38 -2.87 -10.70
C PHE A 198 12.82 -4.02 -9.86
N LEU A 199 11.50 -4.18 -9.83
CA LEU A 199 10.85 -5.28 -9.11
C LEU A 199 11.26 -6.64 -9.67
N SER A 200 11.19 -6.82 -10.99
CA SER A 200 11.54 -8.08 -11.66
C SER A 200 13.00 -8.48 -11.41
N ILE A 201 13.93 -7.53 -11.56
CA ILE A 201 15.36 -7.77 -11.32
C ILE A 201 15.59 -8.09 -9.85
N SER A 202 14.97 -7.35 -8.93
CA SER A 202 15.13 -7.58 -7.48
C SER A 202 14.64 -8.96 -7.07
N PHE A 203 13.49 -9.40 -7.59
CA PHE A 203 12.95 -10.73 -7.32
C PHE A 203 13.77 -11.84 -7.96
N LEU A 204 14.33 -11.60 -9.16
CA LEU A 204 15.24 -12.56 -9.79
C LEU A 204 16.54 -12.70 -9.00
N VAL A 205 17.13 -11.58 -8.56
CA VAL A 205 18.33 -11.58 -7.72
C VAL A 205 18.05 -12.25 -6.39
N ALA A 206 16.90 -11.98 -5.77
CA ALA A 206 16.45 -12.71 -4.59
C ALA A 206 16.37 -14.21 -4.89
N ALA A 207 15.63 -14.64 -5.91
CA ALA A 207 15.46 -16.06 -6.22
C ALA A 207 16.78 -16.83 -6.42
N LEU A 208 17.82 -16.17 -6.94
CA LEU A 208 19.10 -16.81 -7.27
C LEU A 208 20.19 -16.69 -6.18
N PHE A 209 20.20 -15.61 -5.41
CA PHE A 209 21.32 -15.24 -4.53
C PHE A 209 20.93 -15.02 -3.07
N ILE A 210 19.70 -15.38 -2.69
CA ILE A 210 19.20 -15.15 -1.32
C ILE A 210 19.95 -15.90 -0.24
N GLU A 211 20.69 -16.96 -0.58
CA GLU A 211 21.48 -17.79 0.35
C GLU A 211 22.94 -17.31 0.48
N THR A 212 23.38 -16.34 -0.34
CA THR A 212 24.79 -15.95 -0.38
C THR A 212 25.19 -15.08 0.80
N THR A 213 24.38 -14.08 1.15
CA THR A 213 24.62 -13.19 2.28
C THR A 213 23.33 -12.48 2.71
N PRO A 214 23.04 -12.35 4.02
CA PRO A 214 21.82 -11.70 4.47
C PRO A 214 21.77 -10.21 4.08
N TRP A 215 22.93 -9.56 3.97
CA TRP A 215 23.03 -8.13 3.66
C TRP A 215 22.68 -7.80 2.21
N LEU A 216 22.69 -8.80 1.31
CA LEU A 216 22.18 -8.62 -0.05
C LEU A 216 20.69 -8.25 -0.03
N MET A 217 19.94 -8.72 0.98
CA MET A 217 18.54 -8.37 1.17
C MET A 217 18.33 -6.86 1.35
N THR A 218 19.27 -6.15 1.97
CA THR A 218 19.19 -4.68 2.09
C THR A 218 19.18 -4.02 0.72
N ILE A 219 20.06 -4.44 -0.19
CA ILE A 219 20.14 -3.92 -1.55
C ILE A 219 18.87 -4.29 -2.33
N ILE A 220 18.42 -5.55 -2.24
CA ILE A 220 17.19 -6.02 -2.87
C ILE A 220 16.00 -5.15 -2.41
N LEU A 221 15.86 -4.91 -1.11
CA LEU A 221 14.78 -4.08 -0.57
C LEU A 221 14.84 -2.65 -1.06
N ILE A 222 16.02 -2.03 -1.18
CA ILE A 222 16.16 -0.68 -1.75
C ILE A 222 15.53 -0.60 -3.15
N PHE A 223 15.77 -1.59 -4.00
CA PHE A 223 15.20 -1.63 -5.35
C PHE A 223 13.74 -2.09 -5.38
N VAL A 224 13.31 -2.97 -4.47
CA VAL A 224 11.89 -3.35 -4.33
C VAL A 224 11.04 -2.15 -3.92
N PHE A 225 11.46 -1.43 -2.87
CA PHE A 225 10.79 -0.21 -2.42
C PHE A 225 10.86 0.91 -3.46
N GLY A 226 11.98 1.05 -4.15
CA GLY A 226 12.12 2.00 -5.25
C GLY A 226 11.19 1.70 -6.44
N GLY A 227 11.14 0.44 -6.86
CA GLY A 227 10.25 -0.04 -7.91
C GLY A 227 8.78 0.14 -7.54
N LEU A 228 8.42 -0.19 -6.29
CA LEU A 228 7.09 0.07 -5.72
C LEU A 228 6.77 1.57 -5.76
N SER A 229 7.70 2.43 -5.37
CA SER A 229 7.50 3.89 -5.38
C SER A 229 7.19 4.41 -6.78
N PHE A 230 7.91 3.97 -7.81
CA PHE A 230 7.64 4.35 -9.19
C PHE A 230 6.25 3.88 -9.66
N THR A 231 5.88 2.64 -9.35
CA THR A 231 4.55 2.10 -9.69
C THR A 231 3.44 2.87 -8.96
N LYS A 232 3.62 3.20 -7.67
CA LYS A 232 2.67 4.01 -6.88
C LYS A 232 2.44 5.37 -7.53
N THR A 233 3.51 6.07 -7.90
CA THR A 233 3.41 7.39 -8.55
C THR A 233 2.58 7.30 -9.83
N VAL A 234 2.86 6.32 -10.69
CA VAL A 234 2.14 6.16 -11.96
C VAL A 234 0.66 5.83 -11.75
N ILE A 235 0.33 4.91 -10.83
CA ILE A 235 -1.06 4.56 -10.54
C ILE A 235 -1.81 5.77 -10.01
N SER A 236 -1.21 6.52 -9.09
CA SER A 236 -1.83 7.75 -8.56
C SER A 236 -2.08 8.77 -9.67
N THR A 237 -1.12 8.99 -10.57
CA THR A 237 -1.29 9.90 -11.71
C THR A 237 -2.40 9.43 -12.64
N ILE A 238 -2.42 8.14 -13.04
CA ILE A 238 -3.44 7.58 -13.94
C ILE A 238 -4.83 7.69 -13.33
N VAL A 239 -4.98 7.37 -12.04
CA VAL A 239 -6.27 7.48 -11.34
C VAL A 239 -6.71 8.94 -11.30
N SER A 240 -5.83 9.86 -10.92
CA SER A 240 -6.15 11.29 -10.87
C SER A 240 -6.50 11.88 -12.23
N SER A 241 -5.88 11.40 -13.32
CA SER A 241 -6.18 11.87 -14.68
C SER A 241 -7.40 11.20 -15.31
N SER A 242 -7.86 10.07 -14.75
CA SER A 242 -9.02 9.32 -15.27
C SER A 242 -10.33 9.73 -14.61
N LEU A 243 -10.28 10.50 -13.52
CA LEU A 243 -11.46 11.03 -12.84
C LEU A 243 -11.87 12.34 -13.47
N GLU A 244 -13.17 12.50 -13.76
CA GLU A 244 -13.71 13.81 -14.14
C GLU A 244 -13.55 14.79 -12.97
N GLN A 245 -13.37 16.08 -13.24
CA GLN A 245 -13.10 17.10 -12.22
C GLN A 245 -14.25 17.25 -11.18
N LYS A 246 -15.42 16.65 -11.43
CA LYS A 246 -16.55 16.51 -10.49
C LYS A 246 -16.48 15.27 -9.60
N GLU A 247 -15.72 14.24 -9.99
CA GLU A 247 -15.51 12.99 -9.25
C GLU A 247 -14.21 13.02 -8.41
N ALA A 248 -13.30 13.94 -8.73
CA ALA A 248 -12.14 14.28 -7.90
C ALA A 248 -12.59 15.18 -6.73
N GLY A 249 -13.12 14.56 -5.67
CA GLY A 249 -13.50 15.26 -4.42
C GLY A 249 -12.39 16.14 -3.83
#